data_AF-A0A968PU87-F1
#
_entry.id   AF-A0A968PU87-F1
#
_cell.length_a   1.000
_cell.length_b   1.000
_cell.length_c   1.000
_cell.angle_alpha   90.00
_cell.angle_beta   90.00
_cell.angle_gamma   90.00
#
_symmetry.space_group_name_H-M   'P 1'
#
loop_
_entity.id
_entity.type
_entity.pdbx_description
1 polymer ?
#
loop_
_entity_poly.entity_id
_entity_poly.type
_entity_poly.pdbx_seq_one_letter_code
_entity_poly.pdbx_strand_id
1 'polypeptide(L)' 'MPTFTLTNEQVVELVKQLPGEQQIEVFRLLLLQQWGQWESLSRYGAGRARLVAQERGQNWDTMTDDEREAFVNEVVHED' A
#
# COMPACT_ATOMS: atom_id res chain seq x y z
N MET A 1 -0.22 -21.67 30.84
CA MET A 1 -1.34 -20.77 30.50
C MET A 1 -1.98 -21.32 29.23
N PRO A 2 -3.28 -21.67 29.22
CA PRO A 2 -3.92 -22.10 27.98
C PRO A 2 -3.87 -20.96 26.97
N THR A 3 -3.37 -21.24 25.77
CA THR A 3 -3.32 -20.28 24.65
C THR A 3 -4.68 -20.26 23.99
N PHE A 4 -5.40 -19.14 24.14
CA PHE A 4 -6.66 -18.94 23.43
C PHE A 4 -6.35 -18.39 22.04
N THR A 5 -6.73 -19.12 21.00
CA THR A 5 -6.57 -18.72 19.60
C THR A 5 -7.93 -18.45 18.98
N LEU A 6 -8.05 -17.30 18.30
CA LEU A 6 -9.24 -16.91 17.56
C LEU A 6 -9.00 -17.12 16.07
N THR A 7 -10.01 -17.63 15.39
CA THR A 7 -10.06 -17.64 13.92
C THR A 7 -10.37 -16.23 13.40
N ASN A 8 -10.00 -15.95 12.15
CA ASN A 8 -10.33 -14.67 11.50
C ASN A 8 -11.84 -14.39 11.49
N GLU A 9 -12.65 -15.43 11.27
CA GLU A 9 -14.11 -15.34 11.30
C GLU A 9 -14.62 -14.91 12.68
N GLN A 10 -14.09 -15.50 13.76
CA GLN A 10 -14.45 -15.10 15.11
C GLN A 10 -14.06 -13.65 15.41
N VAL A 11 -12.91 -13.19 14.92
CA VAL A 11 -12.49 -11.78 15.07
C VAL A 11 -13.46 -10.85 14.34
N VAL A 12 -13.86 -11.19 13.11
CA VAL A 12 -14.81 -10.38 12.34
C VAL A 12 -16.18 -10.33 13.02
N GLU A 13 -16.68 -11.45 13.55
CA GLU A 13 -17.94 -11.47 14.28
C GLU A 13 -17.89 -10.63 15.56
N LEU A 14 -16.74 -10.59 16.25
CA LEU A 14 -16.56 -9.70 17.41
C LEU A 14 -16.60 -8.23 17.01
N VAL A 15 -15.98 -7.85 15.89
CA VAL A 15 -16.02 -6.47 15.38
C VAL A 15 -17.46 -6.04 15.05
N LYS A 16 -18.26 -6.93 14.43
CA LYS A 16 -19.68 -6.66 14.11
C LYS A 16 -20.54 -6.39 15.33
N GLN A 17 -20.16 -6.90 16.50
CA GLN A 17 -20.90 -6.71 17.75
C GLN A 17 -20.57 -5.39 18.46
N LEU A 18 -19.54 -4.66 18.00
CA LEU A 18 -19.17 -3.37 18.58
C LEU A 18 -20.25 -2.30 18.31
N PRO A 19 -20.37 -1.29 19.19
CA PRO A 19 -21.14 -0.08 18.90
C PRO A 19 -20.65 0.60 17.63
N GLY A 20 -21.53 1.28 16.90
CA GLY A 20 -21.18 1.91 15.61
C GLY A 20 -19.97 2.85 15.68
N GLU A 21 -19.84 3.63 16.76
CA GLU A 21 -18.67 4.51 16.97
C GLU A 21 -17.35 3.73 17.04
N GLN A 22 -17.36 2.54 17.66
CA GLN A 22 -16.17 1.70 17.79
C GLN A 22 -15.86 0.96 16.49
N GLN A 23 -16.88 0.60 15.70
CA GLN A 23 -16.66 0.06 14.35
C GLN A 23 -15.99 1.09 13.44
N ILE A 24 -16.38 2.36 13.53
CA ILE A 24 -15.75 3.47 12.79
C ILE A 24 -14.28 3.61 13.18
N GLU A 25 -13.95 3.47 14.46
CA GLU A 25 -12.55 3.55 14.91
C GLU A 25 -11.71 2.37 14.41
N VAL A 26 -12.24 1.14 14.45
CA VAL A 26 -11.58 -0.04 13.85
C VAL A 26 -11.34 0.18 12.36
N PHE A 27 -12.35 0.69 11.64
CA PHE A 27 -12.21 1.00 10.22
C PHE A 27 -11.13 2.04 9.94
N ARG A 28 -11.07 3.13 10.73
CA ARG A 28 -10.02 4.16 10.62
C ARG A 28 -8.63 3.57 10.83
N LEU A 29 -8.46 2.71 11.84
CA LEU A 29 -7.18 2.04 12.11
C LEU A 29 -6.73 1.16 10.94
N LEU A 30 -7.64 0.38 10.36
CA LEU A 30 -7.36 -0.47 9.21
C LEU A 30 -6.95 0.35 7.97
N LEU A 31 -7.64 1.48 7.72
CA LEU A 31 -7.26 2.39 6.63
C LEU A 31 -5.86 2.98 6.82
N LEU A 32 -5.52 3.43 8.02
CA LEU A 32 -4.20 3.99 8.32
C LEU A 32 -3.09 2.94 8.17
N GLN A 33 -3.35 1.70 8.60
CA GLN A 33 -2.42 0.59 8.43
C GLN A 33 -2.19 0.26 6.94
N GLN A 34 -3.27 0.29 6.14
CA GLN A 34 -3.18 0.12 4.70
C GLN A 34 -2.41 1.27 4.04
N TRP A 35 -2.62 2.52 4.45
CA TRP A 35 -1.84 3.66 3.96
C TRP A 35 -0.35 3.54 4.27
N GLY A 36 0.04 3.08 5.45
CA GLY A 36 1.46 2.82 5.75
C GLY A 36 2.08 1.79 4.80
N GLN A 37 1.33 0.73 4.46
CA GLN A 37 1.77 -0.24 3.45
C GLN A 37 1.79 0.36 2.05
N TRP A 38 0.79 1.13 1.67
CA TRP A 38 0.71 1.78 0.36
C TRP A 38 1.80 2.83 0.18
N GLU A 39 2.14 3.59 1.22
CA GLU A 39 3.25 4.53 1.23
C GLU A 39 4.60 3.80 1.15
N SER A 40 4.72 2.61 1.77
CA SER A 40 5.90 1.76 1.62
C SER A 40 6.04 1.21 0.20
N LEU A 41 4.92 0.79 -0.42
CA LEU A 41 4.87 0.27 -1.79
C LEU A 41 5.07 1.38 -2.82
N SER A 42 4.53 2.58 -2.59
CA SER A 42 4.75 3.74 -3.45
C SER A 42 6.19 4.23 -3.38
N ARG A 43 6.80 4.25 -2.18
CA ARG A 43 8.23 4.54 -2.02
C ARG A 43 9.11 3.48 -2.68
N TYR A 44 8.76 2.21 -2.54
CA TYR A 44 9.47 1.11 -3.20
C TYR A 44 9.38 1.21 -4.73
N GLY A 45 8.17 1.42 -5.26
CA GLY A 45 7.91 1.61 -6.69
C GLY A 45 8.65 2.82 -7.25
N ALA A 46 8.57 3.97 -6.57
CA ALA A 46 9.31 5.18 -6.96
C ALA A 46 10.84 4.98 -6.87
N GLY A 47 11.33 4.22 -5.89
CA GLY A 47 12.75 3.89 -5.77
C GLY A 47 13.25 3.03 -6.93
N ARG A 48 12.48 2.01 -7.34
CA ARG A 48 12.78 1.18 -8.51
C ARG A 48 12.70 1.99 -9.80
N ALA A 49 11.68 2.84 -9.96
CA ALA A 49 11.54 3.69 -11.13
C ALA A 49 12.69 4.69 -11.27
N ARG A 50 13.18 5.29 -10.17
CA ARG A 50 14.40 6.13 -10.17
C ARG A 50 15.63 5.39 -10.66
N LEU A 51 15.85 4.15 -10.20
CA LEU A 51 17.00 3.34 -10.61
C LEU A 51 16.96 3.04 -12.11
N VAL A 52 15.82 2.57 -12.61
CA VAL A 52 15.66 2.25 -14.04
C VAL A 52 15.75 3.50 -14.89
N ALA A 53 15.18 4.63 -14.45
CA ALA A 53 15.29 5.91 -15.16
C ALA A 53 16.76 6.34 -15.27
N GLN A 54 17.53 6.23 -14.17
CA GLN A 54 18.94 6.54 -14.14
C GLN A 54 19.76 5.63 -15.07
N GLU A 55 19.47 4.32 -15.10
CA GLU A 55 20.09 3.36 -16.02
C GLU A 55 19.83 3.73 -17.49
N ARG A 56 18.66 4.31 -17.79
CA ARG A 56 18.27 4.81 -19.13
C ARG A 56 18.72 6.25 -19.40
N GLY A 57 19.48 6.88 -18.50
CA GLY A 57 19.93 8.26 -18.64
C GLY A 57 18.83 9.31 -18.48
N GLN A 58 17.69 8.94 -17.91
CA GLN A 58 16.56 9.82 -17.61
C GLN A 58 16.54 10.20 -16.12
N ASN A 59 15.87 11.30 -15.78
CA ASN A 59 15.71 11.75 -14.40
C ASN A 59 14.24 11.73 -13.97
N TRP A 60 13.89 10.72 -13.18
CA TRP A 60 12.55 10.49 -12.63
C TRP A 60 12.00 11.68 -11.81
N ASP A 61 12.87 12.36 -11.07
CA ASP A 61 12.43 13.46 -10.19
C ASP A 61 12.06 14.73 -10.97
N THR A 62 12.50 14.85 -12.23
CA THR A 62 12.12 15.95 -13.13
C THR A 62 10.94 15.63 -14.03
N MET A 63 10.50 14.36 -14.11
CA MET A 63 9.34 13.95 -14.89
C MET A 63 8.04 14.50 -14.28
N THR A 64 7.13 14.92 -15.14
CA THR A 64 5.71 15.15 -14.82
C THR A 64 5.01 13.83 -14.50
N ASP A 65 3.82 13.90 -13.89
CA ASP A 65 3.09 12.69 -13.53
C ASP A 65 2.68 11.87 -14.76
N ASP A 66 2.31 12.51 -15.87
CA ASP A 66 2.00 11.84 -17.14
C ASP A 66 3.23 11.10 -17.72
N GLU A 67 4.41 11.73 -17.65
CA GLU A 67 5.68 11.10 -18.09
C GLU A 67 6.07 9.93 -17.19
N ARG A 68 5.83 10.03 -15.87
CA ARG A 68 6.06 8.94 -14.92
C ARG A 68 5.13 7.77 -15.19
N GLU A 69 3.85 8.03 -15.48
CA GLU A 69 2.88 6.99 -15.82
C GLU A 69 3.28 6.26 -17.10
N ALA A 70 3.64 7.00 -18.16
CA ALA A 70 4.13 6.42 -19.40
C ALA A 70 5.41 5.58 -19.19
N PHE A 71 6.35 6.09 -18.40
CA PHE A 71 7.59 5.39 -18.07
C PHE A 71 7.35 4.09 -17.28
N VAL A 72 6.49 4.13 -16.25
CA VAL A 72 6.16 2.93 -15.47
C VAL A 72 5.46 1.90 -16.36
N ASN A 73 4.57 2.36 -17.24
CA ASN A 73 3.88 1.47 -18.18
C ASN A 73 4.88 0.78 -19.12
N GLU A 74 5.86 1.51 -19.66
CA GLU A 74 6.96 0.95 -20.46
C GLU A 74 7.75 -0.10 -19.66
N VAL A 75 8.24 0.26 -18.46
CA VAL A 75 9.07 -0.64 -17.62
C VAL A 75 8.32 -1.91 -17.18
N VAL A 76 7.02 -1.82 -16.90
CA VAL A 76 6.21 -2.98 -16.45
C VAL A 76 5.88 -3.93 -17.60
N HIS A 77 5.83 -3.44 -18.84
CA HIS A 77 5.48 -4.22 -20.03
C HIS A 77 6.68 -4.56 -20.91
N GLU A 78 7.90 -4.29 -20.44
CA GLU A 78 9.13 -4.84 -21.02
C GLU A 78 9.42 -6.22 -20.42
N ASP A 79 9.63 -7.21 -21.29
CA ASP A 79 9.92 -8.61 -20.94
C ASP A 79 11.23 -8.80 -20.14
#